data_AF-A0A919WUV1-F1
#
_entry.id   AF-A0A919WUV1-F1
#
_cell.length_a   1.000
_cell.length_b   1.000
_cell.length_c   1.000
_cell.angle_alpha   90.00
_cell.angle_beta   90.00
_cell.angle_gamma   90.00
#
_symmetry.space_group_name_H-M   'P 1'
#
loop_
_entity.id
_entity.type
_entity.pdbx_description
1 polymer ?
#
loop_
_entity_poly.entity_id
_entity_poly.type
_entity_poly.pdbx_seq_one_letter_code
_entity_poly.pdbx_strand_id
1 'polypeptide(L)' 'MTIVKLMIIIIGIILLLVMGYQIILYLRSGIYPPKRVVKERIFLSGGVGLSFFIIGIFIIIFGK' A
#
# COMPACT_ATOMS: atom_id res chain seq x y z
N MET A 1 -23.63 -3.66 -2.07
CA MET A 1 -22.39 -2.85 -2.10
C MET A 1 -21.30 -3.39 -1.15
N THR A 2 -21.35 -4.64 -0.69
CA THR A 2 -20.34 -5.25 0.19
C THR A 2 -19.07 -5.64 -0.56
N ILE A 3 -19.20 -6.17 -1.77
CA ILE A 3 -18.06 -6.50 -2.64
C ILE A 3 -17.14 -5.30 -2.90
N VAL A 4 -17.70 -4.12 -3.17
CA VAL A 4 -16.90 -2.90 -3.41
C VAL A 4 -16.12 -2.51 -2.15
N LYS A 5 -16.78 -2.52 -0.97
CA LYS A 5 -16.11 -2.25 0.32
C LYS A 5 -14.94 -3.20 0.56
N LEU A 6 -15.14 -4.49 0.23
CA LEU A 6 -14.16 -5.54 0.42
C LEU A 6 -12.99 -5.42 -0.59
N MET A 7 -13.26 -5.07 -1.84
CA MET A 7 -12.23 -4.82 -2.86
C MET A 7 -11.32 -3.65 -2.48
N ILE A 8 -11.86 -2.57 -1.90
CA ILE A 8 -11.07 -1.40 -1.46
C ILE A 8 -10.03 -1.81 -0.39
N ILE A 9 -10.43 -2.65 0.56
CA ILE A 9 -9.53 -3.14 1.60
C ILE A 9 -8.48 -4.09 1.02
N ILE A 10 -8.87 -5.00 0.13
CA ILE A 10 -7.92 -5.90 -0.55
C ILE A 10 -6.87 -5.09 -1.30
N ILE A 11 -7.27 -4.06 -2.04
CA ILE A 11 -6.34 -3.19 -2.77
C ILE A 11 -5.40 -2.47 -1.81
N GLY A 12 -5.92 -1.94 -0.70
CA GLY A 12 -5.11 -1.34 0.37
C GLY A 12 -4.05 -2.31 0.91
N ILE A 13 -4.44 -3.54 1.22
CA ILE A 13 -3.54 -4.60 1.71
C ILE A 13 -2.47 -4.93 0.66
N ILE A 14 -2.84 -5.11 -0.61
CA ILE A 14 -1.89 -5.41 -1.69
C ILE A 14 -0.85 -4.30 -1.81
N LEU A 15 -1.28 -3.04 -1.78
CA LEU A 15 -0.36 -1.89 -1.86
C LEU A 15 0.59 -1.80 -0.65
N LEU A 16 0.10 -2.14 0.56
CA LEU A 16 0.94 -2.25 1.76
C LEU A 16 1.96 -3.40 1.64
N LEU A 17 1.58 -4.54 1.05
CA LEU A 17 2.51 -5.64 0.78
C LEU A 17 3.57 -5.24 -0.27
N VAL A 18 3.17 -4.52 -1.32
CA VAL A 18 4.10 -3.95 -2.32
C VAL A 18 5.08 -2.98 -1.65
N MET A 19 4.61 -2.13 -0.74
CA MET A 19 5.47 -1.26 0.07
C MET A 19 6.47 -2.10 0.87
N GLY A 20 6.02 -3.16 1.56
CA GLY A 20 6.89 -4.07 2.31
C GLY A 20 7.97 -4.70 1.44
N TYR A 21 7.62 -5.18 0.25
CA TYR A 21 8.59 -5.70 -0.72
C TYR A 21 9.63 -4.64 -1.13
N GLN A 22 9.18 -3.42 -1.39
CA GLN A 22 10.08 -2.34 -1.79
C GLN A 22 11.00 -1.88 -0.64
N ILE A 23 10.54 -1.93 0.61
CA ILE A 23 11.39 -1.67 1.80
C ILE A 23 12.49 -2.73 1.88
N ILE A 24 12.14 -4.02 1.73
CA ILE A 24 13.14 -5.10 1.71
C ILE A 24 14.13 -4.88 0.57
N LEU A 25 13.63 -4.49 -0.62
CA LEU A 25 14.48 -4.17 -1.77
C LEU A 25 15.41 -3.00 -1.45
N TYR A 26 14.92 -1.91 -0.83
CA TYR A 26 15.69 -0.71 -0.47
C TYR A 26 16.84 -1.00 0.51
N LEU A 27 16.65 -1.98 1.41
CA LEU A 27 17.66 -2.39 2.38
C LEU A 27 18.83 -3.13 1.73
N ARG A 28 18.62 -3.77 0.58
CA ARG A 28 19.66 -4.53 -0.13
C ARG A 28 20.71 -3.60 -0.75
N SER A 29 21.98 -3.99 -0.70
CA SER A 29 23.11 -3.26 -1.31
C SER A 29 23.22 -3.57 -2.81
N GLY A 30 23.75 -2.62 -3.58
CA GLY A 30 24.05 -2.83 -5.02
C GLY A 30 22.82 -3.06 -5.91
N ILE A 31 21.64 -2.58 -5.52
CA ILE A 31 20.39 -2.81 -6.25
C ILE A 31 20.18 -1.84 -7.41
N TYR A 32 19.51 -2.34 -8.46
CA TYR A 32 18.81 -1.55 -9.45
C TYR A 32 17.29 -1.80 -9.29
N PRO A 33 16.42 -0.77 -9.33
CA PRO A 33 16.70 0.65 -9.57
C PRO A 33 17.34 1.37 -8.37
N PRO A 34 17.89 2.59 -8.58
CA PRO A 34 18.56 3.36 -7.52
C PRO A 34 17.67 3.60 -6.29
N LYS A 35 18.27 3.62 -5.10
CA LYS A 35 17.57 3.77 -3.81
C LYS A 35 16.61 4.97 -3.76
N ARG A 36 16.92 6.08 -4.42
CA ARG A 36 16.03 7.25 -4.53
C ARG A 36 14.68 6.89 -5.17
N VAL A 37 14.70 6.10 -6.25
CA VAL A 37 13.50 5.68 -6.99
C VAL A 37 12.70 4.68 -6.16
N VAL A 38 13.38 3.74 -5.49
CA VAL A 38 12.71 2.79 -4.59
C VAL A 38 12.05 3.52 -3.42
N LYS A 39 12.71 4.55 -2.85
CA LYS A 39 12.14 5.39 -1.80
C LYS A 39 10.86 6.10 -2.26
N GLU A 40 10.87 6.75 -3.42
CA GLU A 40 9.67 7.38 -3.98
C GLU A 40 8.52 6.38 -4.17
N ARG A 41 8.83 5.19 -4.69
CA ARG A 41 7.84 4.13 -4.86
C ARG A 41 7.29 3.65 -3.52
N ILE A 42 8.10 3.55 -2.46
CA ILE A 42 7.67 3.19 -1.10
C ILE A 42 6.67 4.23 -0.59
N PHE A 43 6.96 5.52 -0.76
CA PHE A 43 6.05 6.60 -0.35
C PHE A 43 4.74 6.57 -1.14
N LEU A 44 4.80 6.33 -2.45
CA LEU A 44 3.60 6.23 -3.28
C LEU A 44 2.76 5.02 -2.91
N SER A 45 3.32 3.81 -2.89
CA SER A 45 2.58 2.60 -2.58
C SER A 45 2.11 2.57 -1.12
N GLY A 46 2.95 3.04 -0.21
CA GLY A 46 2.65 3.13 1.21
C GLY A 46 1.56 4.17 1.49
N GLY A 47 1.73 5.40 1.01
CA GLY A 47 0.75 6.47 1.22
C GLY A 47 -0.61 6.14 0.63
N VAL A 48 -0.64 5.67 -0.62
CA VAL A 48 -1.88 5.28 -1.29
C VAL A 48 -2.49 4.04 -0.62
N GLY A 49 -1.71 3.00 -0.34
CA GLY A 49 -2.20 1.78 0.32
C GLY A 49 -2.78 2.04 1.71
N LEU A 50 -2.10 2.85 2.52
CA LEU A 50 -2.52 3.19 3.88
C LEU A 50 -3.78 4.07 3.86
N SER A 51 -3.87 5.02 2.92
CA SER A 51 -5.09 5.83 2.73
C SER A 51 -6.30 4.96 2.35
N PHE A 52 -6.15 4.04 1.40
CA PHE A 52 -7.22 3.12 1.01
C PHE A 52 -7.62 2.17 2.14
N PHE A 53 -6.65 1.70 2.93
CA PHE A 53 -6.92 0.83 4.07
C PHE A 53 -7.73 1.56 5.15
N ILE A 54 -7.33 2.78 5.52
CA ILE A 54 -8.06 3.61 6.49
C ILE A 54 -9.48 3.90 5.97
N ILE A 55 -9.61 4.39 4.74
CA ILE A 55 -10.91 4.70 4.15
C ILE A 55 -11.79 3.45 4.08
N GLY A 56 -11.23 2.31 3.67
CA GLY A 56 -11.93 1.04 3.63
C GLY A 56 -12.46 0.60 5.01
N ILE A 57 -11.64 0.73 6.05
CA ILE A 57 -12.05 0.45 7.44
C ILE A 57 -13.18 1.39 7.87
N PHE A 58 -13.04 2.70 7.62
CA PHE A 58 -14.08 3.68 7.96
C PHE A 58 -15.40 3.35 7.26
N ILE A 59 -15.36 2.99 5.98
CA ILE A 59 -16.56 2.61 5.22
C ILE A 59 -17.19 1.31 5.75
N ILE A 60 -16.40 0.35 6.23
CA ILE A 60 -16.95 -0.88 6.84
C ILE A 60 -17.61 -0.59 8.19
N ILE A 61 -16.98 0.22 9.03
CA ILE A 61 -17.45 0.49 10.39
C ILE A 61 -18.67 1.42 10.38
N PHE A 62 -18.62 2.50 9.60
CA PHE A 62 -19.64 3.55 9.60
C PHE A 62 -20.62 3.46 8.43
N GLY A 63 -20.22 2.78 7.34
CA GLY A 63 -21.11 2.54 6.21
C GLY A 63 -22.05 1.39 6.54
N LYS A 64 -23.27 1.73 6.97
CA LYS A 64 -24.42 0.81 7.04
C LYS A 64 -24.59 0.01 5.74
#